data_AF-A0A2M9PCT9-F1
#
_entry.id   AF-A0A2M9PCT9-F1
#
_cell.length_a   1.000
_cell.length_b   1.000
_cell.length_c   1.000
_cell.angle_alpha   90.00
_cell.angle_beta   90.00
_cell.angle_gamma   90.00
#
_symmetry.space_group_name_H-M   'P 1'
#
loop_
_entity.id
_entity.type
_entity.pdbx_description
1 polymer ?
#
loop_
_entity_poly.entity_id
_entity_poly.type
_entity_poly.pdbx_seq_one_letter_code
_entity_poly.pdbx_strand_id
1 'polypeptide(L)'
;MLSILHTADLHLGKRFGAFPEPFRGRLQEARHQALESLARLARAESVDAVLIAGDLFDTETPSPEVLRQALRVLADSAPLQWVVIPGNHDPASAAALWEHVQAHKPPNLTLALTPEPI
;
A
#
# COMPACT_ATOMS: atom_id res chain seq x y z
N MET A 1 11.85 22.34 3.61
CA MET A 1 12.44 21.41 2.62
C MET A 1 11.54 20.20 2.61
N LEU A 2 11.13 19.70 1.45
CA LEU A 2 10.25 18.54 1.34
C LEU A 2 11.02 17.27 1.74
N SER A 3 10.45 16.47 2.63
CA SER A 3 10.98 15.19 3.10
C SER A 3 10.00 14.06 2.76
N ILE A 4 10.51 13.01 2.12
CA ILE A 4 9.69 11.88 1.64
C ILE A 4 10.28 10.57 2.15
N LEU A 5 9.45 9.71 2.72
CA LEU A 5 9.79 8.32 2.98
C LEU A 5 9.44 7.48 1.75
N HIS A 6 10.43 6.87 1.12
CA HIS A 6 10.25 6.06 -0.09
C HIS A 6 10.35 4.55 0.23
N THR A 7 9.41 3.76 -0.30
CA THR A 7 9.40 2.28 -0.21
C THR A 7 8.76 1.67 -1.46
N ALA A 8 8.85 0.34 -1.61
CA ALA A 8 8.14 -0.44 -2.63
C ALA A 8 7.89 -1.88 -2.12
N ASP A 9 7.30 -2.75 -2.94
CA ASP A 9 7.26 -4.21 -2.75
C ASP A 9 6.59 -4.69 -1.46
N LEU A 10 5.47 -4.05 -1.08
CA LEU A 10 4.71 -4.45 0.11
C LEU A 10 4.00 -5.80 -0.10
N HIS A 11 3.50 -6.06 -1.31
CA HIS A 11 2.82 -7.29 -1.70
C HIS A 11 1.74 -7.73 -0.70
N LEU A 12 0.81 -6.82 -0.38
CA LEU A 12 -0.31 -7.12 0.49
C LEU A 12 -1.19 -8.24 -0.11
N GLY A 13 -1.53 -9.22 0.72
CA GLY A 13 -2.26 -10.42 0.30
C GLY A 13 -1.38 -11.62 -0.11
N LYS A 14 -0.05 -11.49 -0.06
CA LYS A 14 0.89 -12.59 -0.37
C LYS A 14 0.65 -13.81 0.54
N ARG A 15 0.39 -14.98 -0.06
CA ARG A 15 -0.02 -16.19 0.68
C ARG A 15 1.12 -16.98 1.33
N PHE A 16 2.36 -16.74 0.94
CA PHE A 16 3.57 -17.46 1.42
C PHE A 16 3.46 -19.00 1.34
N GLY A 17 2.86 -19.54 0.27
CA GLY A 17 2.59 -20.98 0.13
C GLY A 17 3.83 -21.91 0.19
N ALA A 18 5.02 -21.38 -0.07
CA ALA A 18 6.29 -22.12 0.04
C ALA A 18 6.71 -22.37 1.51
N PHE A 19 6.13 -21.68 2.48
CA PHE A 19 6.47 -21.82 3.90
C PHE A 19 5.57 -22.86 4.59
N PRO A 20 6.02 -23.46 5.70
CA PRO A 20 5.16 -24.31 6.52
C PRO A 20 3.95 -23.54 7.06
N GLU A 21 2.81 -24.22 7.16
CA GLU A 21 1.52 -23.69 7.63
C GLU A 21 1.61 -22.74 8.85
N PRO A 22 2.32 -23.08 9.95
CA PRO A 22 2.39 -22.20 11.13
C PRO A 22 3.06 -20.85 10.90
N PHE A 23 3.84 -20.70 9.81
CA PHE A 23 4.51 -19.44 9.48
C PHE A 23 3.72 -18.58 8.50
N ARG A 24 2.80 -19.16 7.71
CA ARG A 24 2.12 -18.44 6.62
C ARG A 24 1.29 -17.27 7.14
N GLY A 25 0.48 -17.51 8.17
CA GLY A 25 -0.36 -16.47 8.78
C GLY A 25 0.48 -15.35 9.39
N ARG A 26 1.59 -15.69 10.06
CA ARG A 26 2.51 -14.70 10.65
C ARG A 26 3.20 -13.83 9.60
N LEU A 27 3.57 -14.40 8.46
CA LEU A 27 4.18 -13.66 7.36
C LEU A 27 3.17 -12.76 6.64
N GLN A 28 1.93 -13.22 6.46
CA GLN A 28 0.83 -12.38 5.96
C GLN A 28 0.58 -11.18 6.85
N GLU A 29 0.47 -11.43 8.16
CA GLU A 29 0.29 -10.39 9.16
C GLU A 29 1.47 -9.40 9.17
N ALA A 30 2.71 -9.89 9.09
CA ALA A 30 3.89 -9.04 9.02
C ALA A 30 3.89 -8.11 7.78
N ARG A 31 3.39 -8.57 6.63
CA ARG A 31 3.21 -7.70 5.45
C ARG A 31 2.17 -6.63 5.70
N HIS A 32 1.07 -6.97 6.38
CA HIS A 32 0.05 -5.99 6.73
C HIS A 32 0.59 -4.92 7.70
N GLN A 33 1.31 -5.35 8.75
CA GLN A 33 1.94 -4.47 9.74
C GLN A 33 3.04 -3.57 9.18
N ALA A 34 3.56 -3.86 7.98
CA ALA A 34 4.54 -3.00 7.32
C ALA A 34 3.96 -1.60 7.03
N LEU A 35 2.68 -1.50 6.61
CA LEU A 35 2.03 -0.20 6.39
C LEU A 35 1.95 0.63 7.68
N GLU A 36 1.55 0.01 8.79
CA GLU A 36 1.48 0.67 10.09
C GLU A 36 2.87 1.11 10.57
N SER A 37 3.88 0.28 10.32
CA SER A 37 5.27 0.59 10.67
C SER A 37 5.83 1.76 9.86
N LEU A 38 5.52 1.83 8.55
CA LEU A 38 5.85 2.97 7.70
C LEU A 38 5.17 4.24 8.20
N ALA A 39 3.89 4.17 8.54
CA ALA A 39 3.16 5.33 9.06
C ALA A 39 3.75 5.84 10.38
N ARG A 40 4.12 4.92 11.28
CA ARG A 40 4.78 5.24 12.56
C ARG A 40 6.15 5.88 12.34
N LEU A 41 6.95 5.33 11.43
CA LEU A 41 8.27 5.88 11.10
C LEU A 41 8.14 7.27 10.48
N ALA A 42 7.26 7.43 9.49
CA ALA A 42 6.99 8.70 8.83
C ALA A 42 6.60 9.81 9.82
N ARG A 43 5.76 9.49 10.80
CA ARG A 43 5.40 10.43 11.88
C ARG A 43 6.59 10.75 12.80
N ALA A 44 7.38 9.75 13.17
CA ALA A 44 8.54 9.95 14.04
C ALA A 44 9.60 10.86 13.39
N GLU A 45 9.84 10.67 12.09
CA GLU A 45 10.80 11.45 11.30
C GLU A 45 10.21 12.75 10.73
N SER A 46 8.95 13.06 11.03
CA SER A 46 8.24 14.26 10.53
C SER A 46 8.34 14.43 9.01
N VAL A 47 8.20 13.34 8.24
CA VAL A 47 8.20 13.41 6.77
C VAL A 47 6.87 13.96 6.25
N ASP A 48 6.91 14.62 5.10
CA ASP A 48 5.73 15.25 4.50
C ASP A 48 4.84 14.22 3.77
N ALA A 49 5.45 13.17 3.20
CA ALA A 49 4.74 12.12 2.48
C ALA A 49 5.46 10.77 2.52
N VAL A 50 4.69 9.69 2.32
CA VAL A 50 5.20 8.36 2.00
C VAL A 50 4.90 8.04 0.55
N LEU A 51 5.94 7.66 -0.19
CA LEU A 51 5.85 7.16 -1.56
C LEU A 51 6.01 5.64 -1.58
N ILE A 52 4.99 4.94 -2.07
CA ILE A 52 5.05 3.51 -2.39
C ILE A 52 5.21 3.40 -3.91
N ALA A 53 6.44 3.12 -4.35
CA ALA A 53 6.86 3.12 -5.75
C ALA A 53 6.65 1.75 -6.43
N GLY A 54 5.48 1.14 -6.25
CA GLY A 54 5.11 -0.13 -6.88
C GLY A 54 4.78 -1.25 -5.89
N ASP A 55 4.00 -2.21 -6.38
CA ASP A 55 3.70 -3.50 -5.74
C ASP A 55 3.14 -3.34 -4.32
N LEU A 56 2.12 -2.50 -4.18
CA LEU A 56 1.34 -2.40 -2.94
C LEU A 56 0.58 -3.72 -2.71
N PHE A 57 -0.02 -4.29 -3.75
CA PHE A 57 -0.74 -5.56 -3.70
C PHE A 57 0.05 -6.69 -4.37
N ASP A 58 -0.11 -7.94 -3.90
CA ASP A 58 0.60 -9.10 -4.45
C ASP A 58 0.04 -9.58 -5.81
N THR A 59 -1.18 -9.16 -6.17
CA THR A 59 -1.87 -9.60 -7.40
C THR A 59 -2.81 -8.52 -7.91
N GLU A 60 -3.18 -8.57 -9.19
CA GLU A 60 -4.18 -7.69 -9.82
C GLU A 60 -5.60 -7.83 -9.23
N THR A 61 -5.86 -8.93 -8.50
CA THR A 61 -7.18 -9.24 -7.91
C THR A 61 -7.05 -9.54 -6.41
N PRO A 62 -6.57 -8.56 -5.61
CA PRO A 62 -6.46 -8.75 -4.17
C PRO A 62 -7.85 -8.95 -3.56
N SER A 63 -7.92 -9.70 -2.46
CA SER A 63 -9.21 -9.97 -1.82
C SER A 63 -9.84 -8.67 -1.28
N PRO A 64 -11.18 -8.58 -1.19
CA PRO A 64 -11.86 -7.43 -0.59
C PRO A 64 -11.42 -7.14 0.86
N GLU A 65 -10.98 -8.16 1.60
CA GLU A 65 -10.44 -7.99 2.94
C GLU A 65 -9.11 -7.25 2.91
N VAL A 66 -8.17 -7.66 2.05
CA VAL A 66 -6.86 -7.01 1.88
C VAL A 66 -7.03 -5.55 1.47
N LEU A 67 -7.93 -5.26 0.53
CA LEU A 67 -8.23 -3.88 0.10
C LEU A 67 -8.76 -3.03 1.24
N ARG A 68 -9.78 -3.51 1.96
CA ARG A 68 -10.36 -2.78 3.10
C ARG A 68 -9.34 -2.53 4.19
N GLN A 69 -8.55 -3.53 4.55
CA GLN A 69 -7.53 -3.41 5.58
C GLN A 69 -6.45 -2.39 5.18
N ALA A 70 -5.94 -2.45 3.94
CA ALA A 70 -4.96 -1.49 3.43
C ALA A 70 -5.50 -0.05 3.47
N LEU A 71 -6.69 0.17 2.89
CA LEU A 71 -7.33 1.49 2.87
C LEU A 71 -7.60 2.05 4.26
N ARG A 72 -7.98 1.19 5.22
CA ARG A 72 -8.16 1.59 6.61
C ARG A 72 -6.86 2.08 7.24
N VAL A 73 -5.75 1.36 7.08
CA VAL A 73 -4.45 1.79 7.64
C VAL A 73 -3.99 3.12 7.04
N LEU A 74 -4.18 3.31 5.73
CA LEU A 74 -3.87 4.56 5.05
C LEU A 74 -4.73 5.72 5.58
N ALA A 75 -6.03 5.49 5.77
CA ALA A 75 -6.97 6.49 6.31
C ALA A 75 -6.64 6.86 7.76
N ASP A 76 -6.41 5.85 8.62
CA ASP A 76 -6.11 6.03 10.05
C ASP A 76 -4.75 6.71 10.28
N SER A 77 -3.93 6.83 9.23
CA SER A 77 -2.62 7.49 9.28
C SER A 77 -2.66 9.00 9.01
N ALA A 78 -3.84 9.57 8.73
CA ALA A 78 -3.98 11.02 8.54
C ALA A 78 -3.39 11.83 9.72
N PRO A 79 -2.76 12.99 9.46
CA PRO A 79 -2.70 13.72 8.19
C PRO A 79 -1.56 13.31 7.24
N LEU A 80 -0.85 12.19 7.49
CA LEU A 80 0.25 11.72 6.63
C LEU A 80 -0.24 11.50 5.19
N GLN A 81 0.47 12.07 4.21
CA GLN A 81 0.15 11.90 2.80
C GLN A 81 0.79 10.63 2.24
N TRP A 82 0.02 9.90 1.44
CA TRP A 82 0.47 8.69 0.73
C TRP A 82 0.37 8.91 -0.77
N VAL A 83 1.43 8.54 -1.47
CA VAL A 83 1.46 8.47 -2.93
C VAL A 83 1.77 7.03 -3.33
N VAL A 84 0.92 6.45 -4.18
CA VAL A 84 1.11 5.08 -4.67
C VAL A 84 1.28 5.11 -6.18
N ILE A 85 2.36 4.48 -6.65
CA ILE A 85 2.62 4.21 -8.08
C ILE A 85 2.32 2.71 -8.32
N PRO A 86 1.61 2.35 -9.41
CA PRO A 86 1.42 0.95 -9.80
C PRO A 86 2.75 0.23 -10.08
N GLY A 87 2.87 -1.03 -9.64
CA GLY A 87 3.99 -1.90 -9.95
C GLY A 87 3.67 -2.93 -11.02
N ASN A 88 4.38 -4.06 -11.04
CA ASN A 88 4.11 -5.15 -11.98
C ASN A 88 3.14 -6.19 -11.44
N HIS A 89 2.95 -6.29 -10.12
CA HIS A 89 1.94 -7.16 -9.50
C HIS A 89 0.55 -6.50 -9.43
N ASP A 90 0.52 -5.17 -9.42
CA ASP A 90 -0.67 -4.33 -9.45
C ASP A 90 -0.57 -3.27 -10.56
N PRO A 91 -0.39 -3.68 -11.84
CA PRO A 91 -0.15 -2.76 -12.95
C PRO A 91 -1.30 -1.76 -13.12
N ALA A 92 -1.00 -0.59 -13.70
CA ALA A 92 -2.02 0.43 -13.98
C ALA A 92 -3.18 -0.11 -14.86
N SER A 93 -2.93 -1.17 -15.65
CA SER A 93 -3.93 -1.87 -16.45
C SER A 93 -4.91 -2.72 -15.65
N ALA A 94 -4.68 -2.96 -14.35
CA ALA A 94 -5.60 -3.64 -13.45
C ALA A 94 -6.78 -2.72 -13.09
N ALA A 95 -7.60 -2.39 -14.09
CA ALA A 95 -8.64 -1.37 -14.00
C ALA A 95 -9.60 -1.61 -12.82
N ALA A 96 -10.09 -2.83 -12.64
CA ALA A 96 -11.01 -3.17 -11.56
C ALA A 96 -10.41 -2.93 -10.16
N LEU A 97 -9.11 -3.22 -9.97
CA LEU A 97 -8.39 -2.95 -8.73
C LEU A 97 -8.35 -1.44 -8.47
N TRP A 98 -7.82 -0.68 -9.43
CA TRP A 98 -7.58 0.74 -9.24
C TRP A 98 -8.87 1.56 -9.20
N GLU A 99 -9.92 1.17 -9.95
CA GLU A 99 -11.26 1.73 -9.83
C GLU A 99 -11.84 1.51 -8.43
N HIS A 100 -11.68 0.30 -7.87
CA HIS A 100 -12.12 0.01 -6.51
C HIS A 100 -11.36 0.87 -5.48
N VAL A 101 -10.04 0.94 -5.57
CA VAL A 101 -9.22 1.77 -4.67
C VAL A 101 -9.60 3.24 -4.82
N GLN A 102 -9.75 3.74 -6.04
CA GLN A 102 -10.13 5.13 -6.32
C GLN A 102 -11.50 5.48 -5.73
N ALA A 103 -12.48 4.59 -5.82
CA ALA A 103 -13.82 4.81 -5.28
C ALA A 103 -13.87 4.86 -3.73
N HIS A 104 -12.89 4.25 -3.06
CA HIS A 104 -12.86 4.10 -1.60
C HIS A 104 -11.63 4.76 -0.94
N LYS A 105 -10.78 5.46 -1.71
CA LYS A 105 -9.54 6.03 -1.18
C LYS A 105 -9.83 7.12 -0.14
N PRO A 106 -9.04 7.19 0.94
CA PRO A 106 -9.12 8.31 1.86
C PRO A 106 -8.54 9.59 1.22
N PRO A 107 -8.85 10.78 1.76
CA PRO A 107 -8.38 12.06 1.21
C PRO A 107 -6.86 12.22 1.17
N ASN A 108 -6.14 11.54 2.05
CA ASN A 108 -4.68 11.56 2.15
C ASN A 108 -3.97 10.51 1.27
N LEU A 109 -4.68 9.87 0.35
CA LEU A 109 -4.12 8.93 -0.63
C LEU A 109 -4.24 9.48 -2.06
N THR A 110 -3.09 9.63 -2.71
CA THR A 110 -2.98 9.95 -4.14
C THR A 110 -2.51 8.72 -4.90
N LEU A 111 -3.22 8.39 -5.99
CA LEU A 111 -2.87 7.30 -6.90
C LEU A 111 -2.25 7.89 -8.17
N ALA A 112 -0.99 7.58 -8.42
CA ALA A 112 -0.23 7.99 -9.61
C ALA A 112 -0.49 7.03 -10.78
N LEU A 113 -1.72 6.98 -11.28
CA LEU A 113 -2.15 6.00 -12.31
C LEU A 113 -1.81 6.43 -13.74
N THR A 114 -1.44 7.70 -13.94
CA THR A 114 -1.06 8.29 -15.22
C THR A 114 0.39 8.80 -15.16
N PRO A 115 1.09 8.93 -16.30
CA PRO A 115 2.47 9.47 -16.33
C PRO A 115 2.52 11.01 -16.18
N GLU A 116 1.51 11.60 -15.54
CA GLU A 116 1.41 13.04 -15.34
C GLU A 116 2.02 13.45 -13.98
N PRO A 117 2.60 14.65 -13.85
CA PRO A 117 3.05 15.18 -12.56
C PRO A 117 1.90 15.29 -11.55
N ILE A 118 2.23 15.08 -10.28
CA ILE A 118 1.33 15.26 -9.11
C ILE A 118 1.66 16.58 -8.40
#